data_AF-A0A2N2LLT6-F1
#
_entry.id   AF-A0A2N2LLT6-F1
#
_cell.length_a   1.000
_cell.length_b   1.000
_cell.length_c   1.000
_cell.angle_alpha   90.00
_cell.angle_beta   90.00
_cell.angle_gamma   90.00
#
_symmetry.space_group_name_H-M   'P 1'
#
loop_
_entity.id
_entity.type
_entity.pdbx_description
1 polymer ?
#
loop_
_entity_poly.entity_id
_entity_poly.type
_entity_poly.pdbx_seq_one_letter_code
_entity_poly.pdbx_strand_id
1 'polypeptide(L)'
;MSFDCTPSGALVVGRDGQRFVFPVEQILGVHRIALEDLGEVPATLSRSARALTRGIFLLNGRPVGLLDEDRLFPAMTRSLNQ
;
A
#
# COMPACT_ATOMS: atom_id res chain seq x y z
N MET A 1 8.35 -17.49 -22.42
CA MET A 1 8.37 -17.36 -20.95
C MET A 1 7.06 -16.74 -20.54
N SER A 2 6.12 -17.54 -20.08
CA SER A 2 4.84 -17.05 -19.55
C SER A 2 5.04 -16.83 -18.05
N PHE A 3 4.99 -15.58 -17.60
CA PHE A 3 4.86 -15.29 -16.18
C PHE A 3 3.41 -15.63 -15.80
N ASP A 4 3.24 -16.73 -15.08
CA ASP A 4 1.99 -17.02 -14.41
C ASP A 4 1.81 -15.96 -13.31
N CYS A 5 1.10 -14.87 -13.62
CA CYS A 5 0.84 -13.76 -12.70
C CYS A 5 -0.27 -14.09 -11.69
N THR A 6 -0.46 -15.35 -11.31
CA THR A 6 -1.42 -15.68 -10.26
C THR A 6 -0.88 -15.13 -8.94
N PRO A 7 -1.56 -14.16 -8.29
CA PRO A 7 -1.09 -13.63 -7.02
C PRO A 7 -1.01 -14.75 -6.00
N SER A 8 0.17 -14.96 -5.41
CA SER A 8 0.43 -16.04 -4.46
C SER A 8 -0.24 -15.84 -3.10
N GLY A 9 -0.87 -14.68 -2.86
CA GLY A 9 -1.64 -14.41 -1.66
C GLY A 9 -2.65 -13.26 -1.79
N ALA A 10 -3.45 -13.10 -0.74
CA ALA A 10 -4.42 -12.01 -0.60
C ALA A 10 -4.28 -11.34 0.77
N LEU A 11 -4.23 -10.01 0.78
CA LEU A 11 -4.30 -9.20 1.98
C LEU A 11 -5.74 -8.72 2.18
N VAL A 12 -6.38 -9.18 3.25
CA VAL A 12 -7.73 -8.76 3.63
C VAL A 12 -7.64 -7.66 4.67
N VAL A 13 -8.22 -6.49 4.37
CA VAL A 13 -8.22 -5.34 5.28
C VAL A 13 -9.66 -4.94 5.60
N GLY A 14 -9.96 -4.79 6.89
CA GLY A 14 -11.26 -4.33 7.38
C GLY A 14 -11.15 -2.93 7.99
N ARG A 15 -12.05 -2.03 7.61
CA ARG A 15 -12.19 -0.70 8.22
C ARG A 15 -13.64 -0.24 8.15
N ASP A 16 -14.18 0.28 9.25
CA ASP A 16 -15.52 0.87 9.33
C ASP A 16 -16.64 -0.02 8.72
N GLY A 17 -16.58 -1.33 8.95
CA GLY A 17 -17.54 -2.30 8.42
C GLY A 17 -17.35 -2.67 6.93
N GLN A 18 -16.40 -2.04 6.24
CA GLN A 18 -16.00 -2.39 4.88
C GLN A 18 -14.84 -3.37 4.87
N ARG A 19 -14.75 -4.18 3.82
CA ARG A 19 -13.68 -5.16 3.63
C ARG A 19 -13.09 -5.05 2.23
N PHE A 20 -11.76 -4.92 2.17
CA PHE A 20 -11.00 -4.83 0.94
C PHE A 20 -10.09 -6.05 0.83
N VAL A 21 -9.92 -6.55 -0.40
CA VAL A 21 -9.00 -7.64 -0.70
C VAL A 21 -8.00 -7.12 -1.73
N PHE A 22 -6.72 -7.11 -1.34
CA PHE A 22 -5.62 -6.76 -2.23
C PHE A 22 -4.88 -8.02 -2.64
N PRO A 23 -4.79 -8.34 -3.95
CA PRO A 23 -3.91 -9.40 -4.40
C PRO A 23 -2.46 -9.00 -4.13
N VAL A 24 -1.67 -9.91 -3.58
CA VAL A 24 -0.25 -9.68 -3.25
C VAL A 24 0.58 -10.89 -3.65
N GLU A 25 1.83 -10.65 -4.03
CA GLU A 25 2.78 -11.75 -4.23
C GLU A 25 3.34 -12.24 -2.89
N GLN A 26 3.63 -11.33 -1.95
CA GLN A 26 4.27 -11.67 -0.69
C GLN A 26 3.83 -10.76 0.46
N ILE A 27 3.74 -11.35 1.66
CA ILE A 27 3.59 -10.62 2.93
C ILE A 27 4.90 -10.72 3.68
N LEU A 28 5.59 -9.59 3.87
CA LEU A 28 6.88 -9.53 4.57
C LEU A 28 6.76 -9.64 6.10
N GLY A 29 5.53 -9.70 6.63
CA GLY A 29 5.24 -9.74 8.06
C GLY A 29 4.97 -8.37 8.66
N VAL A 30 4.90 -8.32 9.99
CA VAL A 30 4.68 -7.09 10.76
C VAL A 30 6.03 -6.48 11.12
N HIS A 31 6.23 -5.21 10.77
CA HIS A 31 7.45 -4.46 11.04
C HIS A 31 7.13 -3.18 11.80
N ARG A 32 7.95 -2.86 12.81
CA ARG A 32 7.86 -1.58 13.53
C ARG A 32 8.80 -0.58 12.85
N ILE A 33 8.29 0.61 12.57
CA ILE A 33 9.00 1.67 11.86
C ILE A 33 8.93 2.92 12.73
N ALA A 34 10.05 3.64 12.88
CA ALA A 34 10.03 4.91 13.58
C ALA A 34 9.47 6.00 12.66
N LEU A 35 8.65 6.90 13.19
CA LEU A 35 8.05 7.97 12.36
C LEU A 35 9.12 8.89 11.75
N GLU A 36 10.26 9.03 12.41
CA GLU A 36 11.43 9.77 11.92
C GLU A 36 12.09 9.12 10.69
N ASP A 37 11.92 7.81 10.48
CA ASP A 37 12.40 7.11 9.29
C ASP A 37 11.50 7.35 8.06
N LEU A 38 10.35 8.02 8.26
CA LEU A 38 9.41 8.30 7.19
C LEU A 38 9.84 9.56 6.43
N GLY A 39 10.46 9.35 5.28
CA GLY A 39 10.88 10.40 4.36
C GLY A 39 9.80 10.85 3.39
N GLU A 40 10.14 11.86 2.59
CA GLU A 40 9.27 12.39 1.54
C GLU A 40 8.98 11.37 0.43
N VAL A 41 7.85 11.56 -0.24
CA VAL A 41 7.41 10.72 -1.36
C VAL A 41 8.17 11.11 -2.64
N PRO A 42 8.98 10.21 -3.24
CA PRO A 42 9.80 10.49 -4.41
C PRO A 42 9.09 11.15 -5.59
N ALA A 43 9.86 12.00 -6.31
CA ALA A 43 9.51 12.66 -7.57
C ALA A 43 8.92 11.71 -8.64
N THR A 44 9.36 10.45 -8.61
CA THR A 44 9.16 9.45 -9.65
C THR A 44 7.95 8.54 -9.45
N LEU A 45 7.29 8.61 -8.28
CA LEU A 45 6.06 7.84 -8.08
C LEU A 45 4.93 8.36 -8.98
N SER A 46 4.05 7.44 -9.38
CA SER A 46 2.85 7.80 -10.13
C SER A 46 1.97 8.75 -9.30
N ARG A 47 1.17 9.58 -9.97
CA ARG A 47 0.30 10.55 -9.32
C ARG A 47 -0.68 9.89 -8.35
N SER A 48 -1.26 8.75 -8.73
CA SER A 48 -2.17 7.98 -7.89
C SER A 48 -1.45 7.40 -6.67
N ALA A 49 -0.29 6.78 -6.84
CA ALA A 49 0.49 6.25 -5.71
C ALA A 49 0.88 7.37 -4.73
N ARG A 50 1.31 8.52 -5.24
CA ARG A 50 1.61 9.70 -4.41
C ARG A 50 0.43 10.21 -3.60
N ALA A 51 -0.75 10.26 -4.21
CA ALA A 51 -1.95 10.75 -3.52
C ALA A 51 -2.35 9.87 -2.33
N LEU A 52 -2.05 8.57 -2.41
CA LEU A 52 -2.42 7.55 -1.41
C LEU A 52 -1.26 7.15 -0.49
N THR A 53 -0.09 7.78 -0.60
CA THR A 53 1.12 7.45 0.18
C THR A 53 1.41 8.59 1.17
N ARG A 54 1.59 8.23 2.44
CA ARG A 54 1.97 9.16 3.52
C ARG A 54 3.46 9.52 3.47
N GLY A 55 4.31 8.56 3.13
CA GLY A 55 5.75 8.72 3.02
C GLY A 55 6.45 7.43 2.59
N ILE A 56 7.77 7.48 2.43
CA ILE A 56 8.61 6.31 2.12
C ILE A 56 9.56 6.04 3.28
N PHE A 57 9.78 4.77 3.60
CA PHE A 57 10.84 4.34 4.53
C PHE A 57 11.67 3.21 3.89
N LEU A 58 12.80 2.87 4.50
CA LEU A 58 13.64 1.75 4.06
C LEU A 58 13.38 0.52 4.95
N LEU A 59 12.99 -0.59 4.33
CA LEU A 59 12.92 -1.90 4.97
C LEU A 59 14.01 -2.79 4.38
N ASN A 60 15.03 -3.16 5.17
CA ASN A 60 16.17 -3.94 4.71
C ASN A 60 16.83 -3.35 3.43
N GLY A 61 16.97 -2.02 3.39
CA GLY A 61 17.53 -1.29 2.25
C GLY A 61 16.59 -1.15 1.03
N ARG A 62 15.35 -1.63 1.11
CA ARG A 62 14.35 -1.49 0.04
C ARG A 62 13.39 -0.33 0.36
N PRO A 63 13.11 0.59 -0.58
CA PRO A 63 12.12 1.62 -0.38
C PRO A 63 10.71 1.03 -0.34
N VAL A 64 9.95 1.36 0.72
CA VAL A 64 8.58 0.91 0.93
C VAL A 64 7.69 2.13 1.17
N GLY A 65 6.57 2.20 0.46
CA GLY A 65 5.57 3.25 0.66
C GLY A 65 4.63 2.92 1.80
N LEU A 66 4.52 3.84 2.76
CA LEU A 66 3.50 3.78 3.79
C LEU A 66 2.22 4.39 3.22
N LEU A 67 1.19 3.58 3.02
CA LEU A 67 -0.11 4.06 2.52
C LEU A 67 -0.78 4.95 3.57
N ASP A 68 -1.36 6.07 3.11
CA ASP A 68 -2.13 6.97 3.95
C ASP A 68 -3.56 6.45 4.05
N GLU A 69 -3.87 5.77 5.15
CA GLU A 69 -5.16 5.13 5.38
C GLU A 69 -6.35 6.09 5.28
N ASP A 70 -6.19 7.34 5.71
CA ASP A 70 -7.24 8.37 5.69
C ASP A 70 -7.53 8.88 4.28
N ARG A 71 -6.65 8.59 3.31
CA ARG A 71 -6.85 8.89 1.89
C ARG A 71 -7.20 7.63 1.10
N LEU A 72 -6.58 6.51 1.45
CA LEU A 72 -6.69 5.22 0.77
C LEU A 72 -8.14 4.69 0.81
N PHE A 73 -8.71 4.55 2.00
CA PHE A 73 -10.03 3.94 2.15
C PHE A 73 -11.15 4.79 1.53
N PRO A 74 -11.22 6.11 1.74
CA PRO A 74 -12.23 6.93 1.07
C PRO A 74 -12.12 6.88 -0.45
N ALA A 75 -10.91 6.86 -1.02
CA ALA A 75 -10.72 6.76 -2.46
C ALA A 75 -11.23 5.42 -3.02
N MET A 76 -10.97 4.31 -2.33
CA MET A 76 -11.46 2.98 -2.74
C MET A 76 -12.97 2.87 -2.61
N THR A 77 -13.55 3.32 -1.49
CA THR A 77 -15.00 3.31 -1.28
C THR A 77 -15.71 4.15 -2.33
N ARG A 78 -15.16 5.30 -2.71
CA ARG A 78 -15.70 6.10 -3.80
C ARG A 78 -15.65 5.35 -5.13
N SER A 79 -14.52 4.71 -5.47
CA SER A 79 -14.35 4.00 -6.73
C SER A 79 -15.28 2.79 -6.89
N LEU A 80 -15.65 2.13 -5.80
CA LEU A 80 -16.54 0.96 -5.82
C LEU A 80 -18.03 1.35 -5.89
N ASN A 81 -18.35 2.61 -5.60
CA ASN A 81 -19.70 3.17 -5.66
C ASN A 81 -19.93 4.00 -6.95
N GLN A 82 -19.06 3.87 -7.95
CA GLN A 82 -19.15 4.56 -9.25
C GLN A 82 -19.76 3.66 -10.32
#